data_AF-A0A1E3JSH4-F1
#
_entry.id   AF-A0A1E3JSH4-F1
#
_cell.length_a   1.000
_cell.length_b   1.000
_cell.length_c   1.000
_cell.angle_alpha   90.00
_cell.angle_beta   90.00
_cell.angle_gamma   90.00
#
_symmetry.space_group_name_H-M   'P 1'
#
loop_
_entity.id
_entity.type
_entity.pdbx_description
1 polymer ?
#
loop_
_entity_poly.entity_id
_entity_poly.type
_entity_poly.pdbx_seq_one_letter_code
_entity_poly.pdbx_strand_id
1 'polypeptide(L)'
;MAKSSKRKEQPEGDAPDVQVDKNKRHRKDKPWDTDDIDHWAIPEFKAPTNSSEHKPFLEESSFALLFPKYREPYLRSVWSSITSALDSYGLACELDLVKGQMTVKTTRKTWDPYVIFKARDLLKLLARGVSAPQSLKVLQDGIACDIIKIGGLVRNKERFVKRRQRIVGPNGSTLKAIELLTECYVLVQGNTVSVMGSYKGLKEVRRIIIDCMNNIHPIYRIKELMIRRELAKDPKLAEENWERFLPKFQKKHLKTSEKTAKKNAALERPADNANSNLTPLGAASTSSAPTPAPAAKEKPKKKIYTPFPPPQQPSKLDLQLASGEYFLKPKEKEQIEKRKKLEKQQEVSEEKRVQREEAFIAPEEKKEDAVEERRQKRRKAAAEFM
;
A
#
# COMPACT_ATOMS: atom_id res chain seq x y z
N MET A 1 20.03 -28.43 95.66
CA MET A 1 19.00 -27.59 96.30
C MET A 1 19.61 -26.21 96.45
N ALA A 2 19.07 -25.06 96.04
CA ALA A 2 17.70 -24.65 95.78
C ALA A 2 17.65 -23.45 94.80
N LYS A 3 16.52 -23.43 94.07
CA LYS A 3 15.81 -22.37 93.32
C LYS A 3 16.40 -20.93 93.36
N SER A 4 16.67 -20.37 92.17
CA SER A 4 16.57 -18.93 91.91
C SER A 4 15.41 -18.66 90.95
N SER A 5 14.56 -17.72 91.36
CA SER A 5 13.26 -17.36 90.80
C SER A 5 13.41 -16.67 89.45
N LYS A 6 12.92 -17.30 88.38
CA LYS A 6 12.80 -16.71 87.04
C LYS A 6 11.53 -15.84 87.01
N ARG A 7 11.71 -14.52 87.10
CA ARG A 7 10.63 -13.52 86.95
C ARG A 7 10.12 -13.59 85.50
N LYS A 8 8.81 -13.85 85.35
CA LYS A 8 8.08 -13.76 84.08
C LYS A 8 8.03 -12.29 83.66
N GLU A 9 8.68 -11.94 82.55
CA GLU A 9 8.26 -10.81 81.74
C GLU A 9 7.21 -11.32 80.75
N GLN A 10 6.05 -10.65 80.75
CA GLN A 10 4.96 -10.88 79.82
C GLN A 10 5.35 -10.30 78.44
N PRO A 11 4.95 -10.95 77.33
CA PRO A 11 5.11 -10.37 76.01
C PRO A 11 4.01 -9.30 75.81
N GLU A 12 4.40 -8.04 75.69
CA GLU A 12 3.51 -7.02 75.12
C GLU A 12 3.49 -7.15 73.59
N GLY A 13 2.29 -7.19 73.04
CA GLY A 13 2.01 -6.78 71.66
C GLY A 13 1.91 -7.90 70.64
N ASP A 14 0.70 -8.44 70.49
CA ASP A 14 0.24 -9.09 69.26
C ASP A 14 0.44 -8.14 68.06
N ALA A 15 1.43 -8.43 67.22
CA ALA A 15 1.47 -7.89 65.86
C ALA A 15 0.63 -8.81 64.96
N PRO A 16 -0.33 -8.28 64.18
CA PRO A 16 -1.17 -9.12 63.33
C PRO A 16 -0.31 -9.85 62.28
N ASP A 17 -0.41 -11.17 62.25
CA ASP A 17 0.27 -12.05 61.29
C ASP A 17 -0.33 -11.80 59.89
N VAL A 18 0.29 -10.88 59.14
CA VAL A 18 -0.10 -10.61 57.74
C VAL A 18 0.32 -11.81 56.90
N GLN A 19 -0.64 -12.55 56.35
CA GLN A 19 -0.38 -13.66 55.42
C GLN A 19 0.35 -13.14 54.17
N VAL A 20 1.68 -13.24 54.15
CA VAL A 20 2.49 -12.84 53.01
C VAL A 20 2.45 -13.95 51.95
N ASP A 21 2.03 -13.61 50.72
CA ASP A 21 2.04 -14.50 49.55
C ASP A 21 3.38 -15.25 49.43
N LYS A 22 3.34 -16.55 49.09
CA LYS A 22 4.54 -17.40 48.94
C LYS A 22 5.59 -16.81 47.99
N ASN A 23 5.18 -15.98 47.03
CA ASN A 23 6.06 -15.29 46.08
C ASN A 23 6.80 -14.06 46.66
N LYS A 24 6.47 -13.62 47.87
CA LYS A 24 7.08 -12.46 48.55
C LYS A 24 7.89 -12.85 49.80
N ARG A 25 7.96 -14.15 50.13
CA ARG A 25 8.60 -14.69 51.34
C ARG A 25 10.09 -14.35 51.52
N HIS A 26 10.79 -14.02 50.44
CA HIS A 26 12.21 -13.63 50.45
C HIS A 26 12.44 -12.14 50.12
N ARG A 27 11.36 -11.36 49.93
CA ARG A 27 11.46 -9.94 49.62
C ARG A 27 11.62 -9.19 50.94
N LYS A 28 12.85 -8.75 51.24
CA LYS A 28 13.12 -7.89 52.39
C LYS A 28 12.35 -6.58 52.23
N ASP A 29 11.78 -6.09 53.32
CA ASP A 29 11.16 -4.77 53.34
C ASP A 29 12.20 -3.72 52.96
N LYS A 30 11.81 -2.83 52.05
CA LYS A 30 12.65 -1.73 51.60
C LYS A 30 12.12 -0.47 52.30
N PRO A 31 12.69 -0.08 53.45
CA PRO A 31 12.22 1.10 54.19
C PRO A 31 12.37 2.42 53.43
N TRP A 32 13.05 2.41 52.28
CA TRP A 32 13.19 3.55 51.36
C TRP A 32 12.22 3.52 50.16
N ASP A 33 11.36 2.50 50.07
CA ASP A 33 10.38 2.27 49.00
C ASP A 33 8.99 2.49 49.61
N THR A 34 8.70 3.74 50.01
CA THR A 34 7.41 4.17 50.56
C THR A 34 6.45 4.52 49.44
N ASP A 35 5.15 4.28 49.64
CA ASP A 35 4.09 4.52 48.64
C ASP A 35 3.98 6.00 48.22
N ASP A 36 4.59 6.92 48.96
CA ASP A 36 4.67 8.36 48.68
C ASP A 36 5.68 8.72 47.57
N ILE A 37 6.58 7.80 47.21
CA ILE A 37 7.65 8.05 46.24
C ILE A 37 7.13 7.76 44.83
N ASP A 38 6.97 8.81 44.01
CA ASP A 38 6.69 8.64 42.59
C ASP A 38 7.93 8.14 41.85
N HIS A 39 7.99 6.83 41.65
CA HIS A 39 9.05 6.11 40.95
C HIS A 39 9.21 6.51 39.47
N TRP A 40 8.23 7.22 38.90
CA TRP A 40 8.21 7.62 37.49
C TRP A 40 8.49 9.11 37.29
N ALA A 41 8.69 9.87 38.36
CA ALA A 41 9.09 11.27 38.28
C ALA A 41 10.49 11.38 37.66
N ILE A 42 10.59 12.06 36.51
CA ILE A 42 11.87 12.31 35.85
C ILE A 42 12.39 13.66 36.33
N PRO A 43 13.43 13.72 37.17
CA PRO A 43 13.98 14.99 37.63
C PRO A 43 14.63 15.74 36.47
N GLU A 44 14.39 17.04 36.38
CA GLU A 44 15.04 17.91 35.39
C GLU A 44 16.53 18.00 35.70
N PHE A 45 17.36 17.66 34.70
CA PHE A 45 18.79 17.92 34.78
C PHE A 45 18.98 19.42 34.54
N LYS A 46 19.36 20.18 35.57
CA LYS A 46 19.55 21.63 35.49
C LYS A 46 21.01 22.00 35.27
N ALA A 47 21.24 23.10 34.57
CA ALA A 47 22.58 23.64 34.39
C ALA A 47 23.22 23.96 35.75
N PRO A 48 24.50 23.61 35.95
CA PRO A 48 25.20 23.89 37.20
C PRO A 48 25.26 25.40 37.44
N THR A 49 24.86 25.84 38.63
CA THR A 49 24.84 27.28 38.99
C THR A 49 26.25 27.76 39.33
N ASN A 50 27.08 26.88 39.87
CA ASN A 50 28.46 27.17 40.27
C ASN A 50 29.45 26.28 39.52
N SER A 51 30.61 26.84 39.14
CA SER A 51 31.70 26.11 38.47
C SER A 51 32.27 24.94 39.27
N SER A 52 32.04 24.89 40.60
CA SER A 52 32.49 23.83 41.49
C SER A 52 31.65 22.55 41.43
N GLU A 53 30.39 22.64 41.00
CA GLU A 53 29.49 21.48 40.87
C GLU A 53 29.69 20.75 39.54
N HIS A 54 30.28 21.42 38.56
CA HIS A 54 30.48 20.87 37.23
C HIS A 54 31.78 20.08 37.13
N LYS A 55 31.67 18.75 37.02
CA LYS A 55 32.81 17.90 36.66
C LYS A 55 32.85 17.74 35.13
N PRO A 56 33.93 18.18 34.45
CA PRO A 56 34.04 18.04 33.01
C PRO A 56 34.08 16.56 32.60
N PHE A 57 33.54 16.24 31.42
CA PHE A 57 33.72 14.92 30.82
C PHE A 57 35.19 14.62 30.60
N LEU A 58 35.57 13.35 30.78
CA LEU A 58 36.94 12.88 30.58
C LEU A 58 37.28 12.89 29.08
N GLU A 59 36.37 12.36 28.26
CA GLU A 59 36.48 12.19 26.83
C GLU A 59 35.60 13.17 26.05
N GLU A 60 35.89 13.31 24.75
CA GLU A 60 35.14 14.14 23.82
C GLU A 60 34.25 13.27 22.93
N SER A 61 32.95 13.60 22.85
CA SER A 61 32.02 13.06 21.88
C SER A 61 31.82 14.05 20.74
N SER A 62 31.94 13.56 19.50
CA SER A 62 31.79 14.36 18.28
C SER A 62 30.88 13.67 17.27
N PHE A 63 29.94 14.42 16.70
CA PHE A 63 29.11 13.96 15.59
C PHE A 63 29.22 14.92 14.41
N ALA A 64 29.47 14.37 13.23
CA ALA A 64 29.46 15.10 11.97
C ALA A 64 28.30 14.61 11.08
N LEU A 65 27.66 15.54 10.38
CA LEU A 65 26.58 15.25 9.45
C LEU A 65 26.74 16.07 8.16
N LEU A 66 26.69 15.37 7.04
CA LEU A 66 26.68 15.97 5.70
C LEU A 66 25.32 16.60 5.40
N PHE A 67 25.32 17.76 4.74
CA PHE A 67 24.11 18.42 4.25
C PHE A 67 24.16 18.66 2.74
N PRO A 68 23.00 18.74 2.06
CA PRO A 68 22.96 19.02 0.63
C PRO A 68 23.43 20.44 0.30
N LYS A 69 24.16 20.61 -0.82
CA LYS A 69 24.71 21.90 -1.26
C LYS A 69 23.67 23.04 -1.33
N TYR A 70 22.45 22.76 -1.75
CA TYR A 70 21.38 23.79 -1.81
C TYR A 70 21.01 24.37 -0.44
N ARG A 71 21.39 23.72 0.66
CA ARG A 71 21.05 24.14 2.03
C ARG A 71 22.06 25.11 2.62
N GLU A 72 23.25 25.20 2.04
CA GLU A 72 24.34 26.07 2.46
C GLU A 72 23.96 27.54 2.68
N PRO A 73 23.27 28.24 1.74
CA PRO A 73 23.01 29.67 1.91
C PRO A 73 22.17 29.97 3.14
N TYR A 74 21.22 29.09 3.45
CA TYR A 74 20.40 29.21 4.64
C TYR A 74 21.18 28.87 5.91
N LEU A 75 21.95 27.78 5.92
CA LEU A 75 22.72 27.39 7.11
C LEU A 75 23.71 28.48 7.48
N ARG A 76 24.38 29.09 6.50
CA ARG A 76 25.28 30.22 6.71
C ARG A 76 24.60 31.42 7.37
N SER A 77 23.37 31.76 6.98
CA SER A 77 22.67 32.92 7.54
C SER A 77 22.16 32.69 8.97
N VAL A 78 21.78 31.45 9.32
CA VAL A 78 21.24 31.13 10.66
C VAL A 78 22.26 30.54 11.62
N TRP A 79 23.50 30.27 11.19
CA TRP A 79 24.49 29.56 11.98
C TRP A 79 24.80 30.24 13.32
N SER A 80 24.92 31.57 13.33
CA SER A 80 25.16 32.36 14.55
C SER A 80 24.11 32.09 15.64
N SER A 81 22.83 32.00 15.26
CA SER A 81 21.75 31.67 16.19
C SER A 81 21.84 30.23 16.72
N ILE A 82 22.29 29.28 15.90
CA ILE A 82 22.49 27.89 16.31
C ILE A 82 23.66 27.78 17.27
N THR A 83 24.77 28.47 16.99
CA THR A 83 25.95 28.52 17.86
C THR A 83 25.59 29.08 19.23
N SER A 84 24.91 30.23 19.28
CA SER A 84 24.47 30.82 20.56
C SER A 84 23.53 29.88 21.34
N ALA A 85 22.63 29.17 20.67
CA ALA A 85 21.76 28.21 21.32
C ALA A 85 22.52 26.98 21.87
N LEU A 86 23.48 26.42 21.12
CA LEU A 86 24.28 25.27 21.55
C LEU A 86 25.32 25.62 22.62
N ASP A 87 25.86 26.84 22.59
CA ASP A 87 26.79 27.36 23.60
C ASP A 87 26.13 27.40 24.98
N SER A 88 24.82 27.66 25.07
CA SER A 88 24.07 27.63 26.34
C SER A 88 24.07 26.25 27.02
N TYR A 89 24.23 25.18 26.23
CA TYR A 89 24.40 23.81 26.73
C TYR A 89 25.87 23.39 26.83
N GLY A 90 26.81 24.31 26.57
CA GLY A 90 28.24 24.03 26.56
C GLY A 90 28.70 23.15 25.41
N LEU A 91 27.98 23.12 24.28
CA LEU A 91 28.36 22.36 23.09
C LEU A 91 29.02 23.25 22.04
N ALA A 92 30.12 22.79 21.45
CA ALA A 92 30.74 23.46 20.32
C ALA A 92 30.12 22.97 19.00
N CYS A 93 29.92 23.88 18.04
CA CYS A 93 29.45 23.51 16.71
C CYS A 93 30.27 24.20 15.60
N GLU A 94 30.55 23.47 14.53
CA GLU A 94 31.31 23.94 13.37
C GLU A 94 30.52 23.70 12.08
N LEU A 95 30.56 24.67 11.17
CA LEU A 95 29.99 24.58 9.82
C LEU A 95 31.12 24.61 8.79
N ASP A 96 31.36 23.48 8.14
CA ASP A 96 32.35 23.33 7.09
C ASP A 96 31.66 23.37 5.73
N LEU A 97 31.86 24.47 5.01
CA LEU A 97 31.26 24.71 3.70
C LEU A 97 32.03 24.00 2.56
N VAL A 98 33.31 23.68 2.77
CA VAL A 98 34.14 23.02 1.75
C VAL A 98 33.73 21.54 1.64
N LYS A 99 33.61 20.87 2.80
CA LYS A 99 33.15 19.48 2.85
C LYS A 99 31.62 19.35 2.86
N GLY A 100 30.90 20.44 3.15
CA GLY A 100 29.43 20.43 3.25
C GLY A 100 28.93 19.63 4.46
N GLN A 101 29.59 19.81 5.61
CA GLN A 101 29.26 19.10 6.85
C GLN A 101 29.05 20.06 8.02
N MET A 102 28.17 19.67 8.93
CA MET A 102 27.99 20.29 10.24
C MET A 102 28.53 19.34 11.30
N THR A 103 29.28 19.87 12.26
CA THR A 103 29.86 19.08 13.35
C THR A 103 29.40 19.65 14.68
N VAL A 104 29.07 18.78 15.64
CA VAL A 104 28.81 19.14 17.05
C VAL A 104 29.72 18.32 17.95
N LYS A 105 30.31 18.97 18.95
CA LYS A 105 31.30 18.39 19.86
C LYS A 105 30.95 18.75 21.29
N THR A 106 31.12 17.81 22.22
CA THR A 106 31.09 18.10 23.65
C THR A 106 32.34 18.87 24.06
N THR A 107 32.21 19.83 24.97
CA THR A 107 33.33 20.58 25.51
C THR A 107 33.50 20.26 26.99
N ARG A 108 34.57 20.78 27.61
CA ARG A 108 34.75 20.71 29.07
C ARG A 108 33.61 21.40 29.86
N LYS A 109 32.82 22.27 29.21
CA LYS A 109 31.68 22.98 29.82
C LYS A 109 30.35 22.24 29.65
N THR A 110 30.30 21.16 28.87
CA THR A 110 29.08 20.38 28.70
C THR A 110 28.76 19.65 30.00
N TRP A 111 27.61 19.95 30.58
CA TRP A 111 27.15 19.38 31.86
C TRP A 111 26.19 18.21 31.64
N ASP A 112 25.25 18.32 30.69
CA ASP A 112 24.33 17.24 30.33
C ASP A 112 25.02 16.21 29.41
N PRO A 113 25.12 14.92 29.82
CA PRO A 113 25.72 13.87 28.98
C PRO A 113 24.86 13.51 27.76
N TYR A 114 23.54 13.72 27.81
CA TYR A 114 22.63 13.30 26.74
C TYR A 114 22.36 14.40 25.70
N VAL A 115 22.64 15.67 26.01
CA VAL A 115 22.39 16.81 25.11
C VAL A 115 23.09 16.69 23.75
N ILE A 116 24.23 15.99 23.70
CA ILE A 116 24.95 15.74 22.43
C ILE A 116 24.10 14.94 21.43
N PHE A 117 23.26 14.02 21.89
CA PHE A 117 22.35 13.26 21.02
C PHE A 117 21.23 14.15 20.46
N LYS A 118 20.72 15.08 21.27
CA LYS A 118 19.75 16.09 20.82
C LYS A 118 20.38 17.05 19.82
N ALA A 119 21.62 17.47 20.04
CA ALA A 119 22.36 18.31 19.09
C ALA A 119 22.63 17.59 17.76
N ARG A 120 22.97 16.30 17.79
CA ARG A 120 23.06 15.46 16.59
C ARG A 120 21.73 15.43 15.83
N ASP A 121 20.62 15.31 16.56
CA ASP A 121 19.28 15.25 15.99
C ASP A 121 18.82 16.61 15.42
N LEU A 122 19.21 17.73 16.06
CA LEU A 122 19.13 19.08 15.51
C LEU A 122 19.84 19.19 14.15
N LEU A 123 21.09 18.71 14.05
CA LEU A 123 21.82 18.71 12.77
C LEU A 123 21.07 17.93 11.68
N LYS A 124 20.49 16.77 12.03
CA LYS A 124 19.70 15.98 11.08
C LYS A 124 18.48 16.74 10.58
N LEU A 125 17.76 17.43 11.46
CA LEU A 125 16.59 18.23 11.08
C LEU A 125 16.97 19.38 10.13
N LEU A 126 18.05 20.10 10.45
CA LEU A 126 18.58 21.18 9.61
C LEU A 126 18.98 20.68 8.21
N ALA A 127 19.68 19.54 8.13
CA ALA A 127 20.06 18.92 6.86
C ALA A 127 18.84 18.48 6.03
N ARG A 128 17.71 18.14 6.68
CA ARG A 128 16.45 17.78 6.02
C ARG A 128 15.54 18.97 5.71
N GLY A 129 16.01 20.20 5.90
CA GLY A 129 15.31 21.40 5.46
C GLY A 129 14.33 21.99 6.48
N VAL A 130 14.34 21.52 7.73
CA VAL A 130 13.56 22.14 8.80
C VAL A 130 14.16 23.52 9.12
N SER A 131 13.30 24.46 9.52
CA SER A 131 13.70 25.81 9.93
C SER A 131 14.45 25.77 11.27
N ALA A 132 15.48 26.61 11.43
CA ALA A 132 16.28 26.71 12.66
C ALA A 132 15.44 26.94 13.94
N PRO A 133 14.55 27.96 14.02
CA PRO A 133 13.73 28.17 15.21
C PRO A 133 12.83 26.98 15.57
N GLN A 134 12.38 26.22 14.57
CA GLN A 134 11.60 25.02 14.81
C GLN A 134 12.49 23.85 15.25
N SER A 135 13.68 23.73 14.67
CA SER A 135 14.62 22.64 14.97
C SER A 135 15.21 22.77 16.37
N LEU A 136 15.48 23.99 16.84
CA LEU A 136 16.02 24.26 18.19
C LEU A 136 15.13 23.73 19.31
N LYS A 137 13.83 23.58 19.08
CA LYS A 137 12.89 22.99 20.04
C LYS A 137 13.25 21.54 20.42
N VAL A 138 14.01 20.82 19.57
CA VAL A 138 14.47 19.45 19.88
C VAL A 138 15.46 19.39 21.04
N LEU A 139 16.04 20.52 21.45
CA LEU A 139 16.95 20.58 22.60
C LEU A 139 16.18 20.46 23.92
N GLN A 140 14.90 20.85 23.93
CA GLN A 140 14.02 20.76 25.10
C GLN A 140 13.68 19.30 25.42
N ASP A 141 13.49 18.99 26.69
CA ASP A 141 13.00 17.67 27.12
C ASP A 141 11.56 17.41 26.65
N GLY A 142 11.23 16.13 26.45
CA GLY A 142 9.92 15.70 25.96
C GLY A 142 9.68 15.87 24.45
N ILE A 143 10.54 16.62 23.74
CA ILE A 143 10.49 16.77 22.28
C ILE A 143 11.56 15.91 21.63
N ALA A 144 11.13 14.86 20.93
CA ALA A 144 11.99 14.03 20.12
C ALA A 144 11.80 14.33 18.63
N CYS A 145 12.75 13.90 17.82
CA CYS A 145 12.62 13.94 16.37
C CYS A 145 12.57 12.54 15.77
N ASP A 146 11.91 12.43 14.62
CA ASP A 146 11.89 11.22 13.83
C ASP A 146 12.03 11.52 12.34
N ILE A 147 12.86 10.74 11.65
CA ILE A 147 13.13 10.89 10.21
C ILE A 147 12.66 9.63 9.51
N ILE A 148 11.47 9.72 8.91
CA ILE A 148 10.80 8.59 8.28
C ILE A 148 11.24 8.53 6.82
N LYS A 149 11.93 7.44 6.46
CA LYS A 149 12.31 7.15 5.08
C LYS A 149 11.09 6.63 4.31
N ILE A 150 10.62 7.42 3.33
CA ILE A 150 9.53 7.02 2.42
C ILE A 150 10.05 6.59 1.04
N GLY A 151 11.32 6.91 0.72
CA GLY A 151 11.98 6.46 -0.49
C GLY A 151 12.16 4.94 -0.52
N GLY A 152 11.82 4.30 -1.64
CA GLY A 152 11.92 2.85 -1.84
C GLY A 152 10.65 2.07 -1.48
N LEU A 153 9.71 2.66 -0.73
CA LEU A 153 8.43 1.99 -0.40
C LEU A 153 7.53 1.80 -1.62
N VAL A 154 7.70 2.65 -2.64
CA VAL A 154 6.92 2.61 -3.88
C VAL A 154 7.88 2.54 -5.07
N ARG A 155 7.75 1.50 -5.90
CA ARG A 155 8.61 1.28 -7.07
C ARG A 155 8.48 2.39 -8.13
N ASN A 156 7.25 2.79 -8.45
CA ASN A 156 7.00 3.74 -9.53
C ASN A 156 7.10 5.19 -9.03
N LYS A 157 7.93 6.01 -9.68
CA LYS A 157 8.14 7.43 -9.33
C LYS A 157 6.86 8.26 -9.31
N GLU A 158 6.01 8.13 -10.33
CA GLU A 158 4.73 8.87 -10.39
C GLU A 158 3.80 8.51 -9.23
N ARG A 159 3.72 7.22 -8.89
CA ARG A 159 2.90 6.74 -7.78
C ARG A 159 3.46 7.23 -6.45
N PHE A 160 4.78 7.28 -6.31
CA PHE A 160 5.46 7.85 -5.15
C PHE A 160 5.12 9.33 -4.98
N VAL A 161 5.24 10.14 -6.05
CA VAL A 161 4.90 11.57 -5.99
C VAL A 161 3.42 11.77 -5.65
N LYS A 162 2.50 11.02 -6.25
CA LYS A 162 1.06 11.09 -5.94
C LYS A 162 0.76 10.69 -4.48
N ARG A 163 1.42 9.66 -3.94
CA ARG A 163 1.24 9.24 -2.52
C ARG A 163 1.92 10.19 -1.54
N ARG A 164 3.05 10.79 -1.89
CA ARG A 164 3.70 11.84 -1.08
C ARG A 164 2.82 13.09 -1.02
N GLN A 165 2.30 13.54 -2.16
CA GLN A 165 1.38 14.68 -2.22
C GLN A 165 0.10 14.41 -1.43
N ARG A 166 -0.37 13.16 -1.39
CA ARG A 166 -1.52 12.75 -0.56
C ARG A 166 -1.30 12.96 0.94
N ILE A 167 -0.05 12.85 1.44
CA ILE A 167 0.27 13.12 2.85
C ILE A 167 0.09 14.62 3.14
N VAL A 168 0.52 15.48 2.21
CA VAL A 168 0.36 16.94 2.31
C VAL A 168 -1.13 17.31 2.22
N GLY A 169 -1.84 16.71 1.27
CA GLY A 169 -3.22 17.01 0.95
C GLY A 169 -3.39 18.30 0.13
N PRO A 170 -4.63 18.62 -0.28
CA PRO A 170 -4.91 19.90 -0.95
C PRO A 170 -4.67 21.04 0.03
N ASN A 171 -3.94 22.08 -0.40
CA ASN A 171 -3.56 23.25 0.40
C ASN A 171 -2.91 22.92 1.75
N GLY A 172 -2.28 21.75 1.90
CA GLY A 172 -1.67 21.33 3.17
C GLY A 172 -2.66 20.93 4.27
N SER A 173 -3.97 20.84 3.98
CA SER A 173 -5.02 20.53 4.96
C SER A 173 -4.80 19.21 5.71
N THR A 174 -4.39 18.17 5.00
CA THR A 174 -4.15 16.83 5.59
C THR A 174 -2.95 16.86 6.53
N LEU A 175 -1.87 17.54 6.11
CA LEU A 175 -0.68 17.71 6.94
C LEU A 175 -1.00 18.53 8.18
N LYS A 176 -1.73 19.65 8.04
CA LYS A 176 -2.14 20.47 9.19
C LYS A 176 -3.03 19.71 10.17
N ALA A 177 -3.94 18.88 9.69
CA ALA A 177 -4.76 18.02 10.54
C ALA A 177 -3.91 17.01 11.33
N ILE A 178 -2.89 16.40 10.70
CA ILE A 178 -1.95 15.51 11.39
C ILE A 178 -1.19 16.27 12.48
N GLU A 179 -0.69 17.48 12.17
CA GLU A 179 0.03 18.31 13.14
C GLU A 179 -0.83 18.65 14.36
N LEU A 180 -2.08 19.08 14.15
CA LEU A 180 -2.98 19.47 15.24
C LEU A 180 -3.40 18.27 16.11
N LEU A 181 -3.65 17.11 15.49
CA LEU A 181 -4.10 15.93 16.22
C LEU A 181 -2.98 15.26 17.02
N THR A 182 -1.75 15.29 16.50
CA THR A 182 -0.60 14.61 17.11
C THR A 182 0.31 15.54 17.90
N GLU A 183 0.04 16.85 17.87
CA GLU A 183 0.86 17.91 18.48
C GLU A 183 2.32 17.84 18.03
N CYS A 184 2.51 17.36 16.80
CA CYS A 184 3.80 17.22 16.15
C CYS A 184 3.94 18.24 15.03
N TYR A 185 5.17 18.63 14.76
CA TYR A 185 5.55 19.33 13.54
C TYR A 185 5.93 18.30 12.46
N VAL A 186 5.40 18.45 11.25
CA VAL A 186 5.63 17.50 10.16
C VAL A 186 6.11 18.23 8.91
N LEU A 187 7.28 17.86 8.40
CA LEU A 187 7.83 18.39 7.15
C LEU A 187 8.05 17.27 6.14
N VAL A 188 7.33 17.34 5.02
CA VAL A 188 7.43 16.38 3.92
C VAL A 188 8.38 16.93 2.86
N GLN A 189 9.60 16.38 2.77
CA GLN A 189 10.60 16.84 1.80
C GLN A 189 11.34 15.69 1.11
N GLY A 190 11.36 15.73 -0.22
CA GLY A 190 12.09 14.77 -1.04
C GLY A 190 11.61 13.33 -0.81
N ASN A 191 12.51 12.50 -0.28
CA ASN A 191 12.32 11.07 -0.03
C ASN A 191 12.14 10.71 1.45
N THR A 192 12.03 11.72 2.31
CA THR A 192 11.84 11.53 3.75
C THR A 192 10.77 12.47 4.30
N VAL A 193 10.22 12.11 5.45
CA VAL A 193 9.34 12.99 6.22
C VAL A 193 10.00 13.20 7.58
N SER A 194 10.28 14.45 7.92
CA SER A 194 10.84 14.84 9.21
C SER A 194 9.68 15.16 10.15
N VAL A 195 9.72 14.63 11.36
CA VAL A 195 8.68 14.81 12.38
C VAL A 195 9.34 15.23 13.68
N MET A 196 8.73 16.14 14.43
CA MET A 196 9.17 16.55 15.76
C MET A 196 7.98 16.61 16.71
N GLY A 197 8.11 16.12 17.93
CA GLY A 197 7.05 16.18 18.93
C GLY A 197 7.22 15.13 20.02
N SER A 198 6.12 14.82 20.71
CA SER A 198 6.09 13.81 21.77
C SER A 198 6.24 12.39 21.21
N TYR A 199 6.80 11.48 22.01
CA TYR A 199 7.02 10.08 21.60
C TYR A 199 5.73 9.36 21.13
N LYS A 200 4.60 9.63 21.78
CA LYS A 200 3.29 9.11 21.38
C LYS A 200 2.87 9.65 20.02
N GLY A 201 3.01 10.96 19.81
CA GLY A 201 2.72 11.61 18.53
C GLY A 201 3.60 11.05 17.40
N LEU A 202 4.91 10.92 17.62
CA LEU A 202 5.84 10.36 16.64
C LEU A 202 5.44 8.96 16.17
N LYS A 203 5.02 8.08 17.09
CA LYS A 203 4.57 6.72 16.75
C LYS A 203 3.33 6.72 15.86
N GLU A 204 2.36 7.57 16.16
CA GLU A 204 1.13 7.69 15.37
C GLU A 204 1.40 8.31 13.99
N VAL A 205 2.21 9.38 13.92
CA VAL A 205 2.60 10.01 12.64
C VAL A 205 3.36 9.02 11.76
N ARG A 206 4.29 8.25 12.33
CA ARG A 206 5.02 7.19 11.63
C ARG A 206 4.09 6.15 11.04
N ARG A 207 3.10 5.68 11.82
CA ARG A 207 2.07 4.74 11.34
C ARG A 207 1.27 5.32 10.18
N ILE A 208 0.81 6.57 10.30
CA ILE A 208 0.05 7.27 9.24
C ILE A 208 0.84 7.34 7.93
N ILE A 209 2.11 7.75 8.00
CA ILE A 209 2.96 7.97 6.82
C ILE A 209 3.26 6.64 6.11
N ILE A 210 3.63 5.60 6.86
CA ILE A 210 3.93 4.28 6.30
C ILE A 210 2.66 3.69 5.65
N ASP A 211 1.52 3.78 6.33
CA ASP A 211 0.24 3.30 5.78
C ASP A 211 -0.18 4.06 4.53
N CYS A 212 0.07 5.38 4.49
CA CYS A 212 -0.17 6.20 3.31
C CYS A 212 0.66 5.72 2.11
N MET A 213 1.93 5.40 2.34
CA MET A 213 2.80 4.81 1.33
C MET A 213 2.36 3.40 0.93
N ASN A 214 1.73 2.64 1.84
CA ASN A 214 1.13 1.32 1.59
C ASN A 214 -0.29 1.37 1.01
N ASN A 215 -0.65 2.47 0.36
CA ASN A 215 -1.92 2.67 -0.36
C ASN A 215 -3.17 2.84 0.50
N ILE A 216 -3.04 3.03 1.81
CA ILE A 216 -4.16 3.44 2.66
C ILE A 216 -4.26 4.97 2.58
N HIS A 217 -5.44 5.58 2.64
CA HIS A 217 -5.55 7.04 2.61
C HIS A 217 -5.34 7.62 4.03
N PRO A 218 -4.55 8.69 4.22
CA PRO A 218 -4.25 9.23 5.55
C PRO A 218 -5.52 9.68 6.29
N ILE A 219 -6.55 10.16 5.58
CA ILE A 219 -7.87 10.52 6.13
C ILE A 219 -8.46 9.39 7.01
N TYR A 220 -8.28 8.12 6.68
CA TYR A 220 -8.81 7.03 7.51
C TYR A 220 -8.14 6.99 8.88
N ARG A 221 -6.81 7.16 8.93
CA ARG A 221 -6.06 7.22 10.18
C ARG A 221 -6.34 8.51 10.95
N ILE A 222 -6.53 9.63 10.25
CA ILE A 222 -6.95 10.91 10.86
C ILE A 222 -8.31 10.74 11.55
N LYS A 223 -9.30 10.14 10.88
CA LYS A 223 -10.61 9.85 11.49
C LYS A 223 -10.49 8.92 12.69
N GLU A 224 -9.67 7.88 12.60
CA GLU A 224 -9.34 7.00 13.72
C GLU A 224 -8.74 7.78 14.90
N LEU A 225 -7.81 8.70 14.66
CA LEU A 225 -7.23 9.55 15.71
C LEU A 225 -8.25 10.51 16.32
N MET A 226 -9.13 11.10 15.52
CA MET A 226 -10.20 11.96 16.02
C MET A 226 -11.11 11.18 16.98
N ILE A 227 -11.55 9.99 16.57
CA ILE A 227 -12.40 9.14 17.42
C ILE A 227 -11.66 8.70 18.68
N ARG A 228 -10.38 8.30 18.58
CA ARG A 228 -9.56 7.95 19.76
C ARG A 228 -9.41 9.14 20.72
N ARG A 229 -9.26 10.35 20.21
CA ARG A 229 -9.12 11.56 21.06
C ARG A 229 -10.43 11.90 21.77
N GLU A 230 -11.58 11.72 21.13
CA GLU A 230 -12.88 11.88 21.78
C GLU A 230 -13.14 10.78 22.82
N LEU A 231 -12.91 9.51 22.48
CA LEU A 231 -13.07 8.38 23.42
C LEU A 231 -12.15 8.48 24.64
N ALA A 232 -10.94 9.02 24.47
CA ALA A 232 -10.00 9.21 25.57
C ALA A 232 -10.43 10.29 26.58
N LYS A 233 -11.36 11.19 26.22
CA LYS A 233 -11.92 12.17 27.16
C LYS A 233 -12.94 11.53 28.10
N ASP A 234 -13.55 10.42 27.70
CA ASP A 234 -14.57 9.73 28.49
C ASP A 234 -13.90 8.81 29.53
N PRO A 235 -14.02 9.08 30.83
CA PRO A 235 -13.33 8.29 31.86
C PRO A 235 -13.87 6.86 31.96
N LYS A 236 -15.13 6.63 31.61
CA LYS A 236 -15.79 5.31 31.68
C LYS A 236 -15.21 4.28 30.71
N LEU A 237 -14.70 4.73 29.56
CA LEU A 237 -14.19 3.86 28.50
C LEU A 237 -12.66 3.75 28.51
N ALA A 238 -11.97 4.39 29.47
CA ALA A 238 -10.51 4.49 29.47
C ALA A 238 -9.80 3.12 29.53
N GLU A 239 -10.38 2.14 30.22
CA GLU A 239 -9.81 0.80 30.39
C GLU A 239 -10.35 -0.23 29.36
N GLU A 240 -11.37 0.14 28.59
CA GLU A 240 -12.00 -0.76 27.63
C GLU A 240 -11.30 -0.76 26.26
N ASN A 241 -11.42 -1.86 25.51
CA ASN A 241 -10.88 -1.93 24.15
C ASN A 241 -11.75 -1.13 23.15
N TRP A 242 -11.15 -0.14 22.49
CA TRP A 242 -11.85 0.76 21.55
C TRP A 242 -12.03 0.23 20.12
N GLU A 243 -11.59 -0.98 19.78
CA GLU A 243 -11.66 -1.55 18.43
C GLU A 243 -13.07 -1.60 17.82
N ARG A 244 -14.11 -1.66 18.66
CA ARG A 244 -15.50 -1.64 18.24
C ARG A 244 -15.92 -0.29 17.65
N PHE A 245 -15.38 0.81 18.17
CA PHE A 245 -15.71 2.17 17.76
C PHE A 245 -14.82 2.66 16.62
N LEU A 246 -13.70 1.98 16.39
CA LEU A 246 -12.73 2.33 15.36
C LEU A 246 -13.23 1.97 13.95
N PRO A 247 -13.19 2.90 12.98
CA PRO A 247 -13.59 2.62 11.61
C PRO A 247 -12.70 1.54 10.98
N LYS A 248 -13.28 0.37 10.68
CA LYS A 248 -12.57 -0.70 10.00
C LYS A 248 -12.57 -0.47 8.49
N PHE A 249 -11.38 -0.26 7.92
CA PHE A 249 -11.23 -0.16 6.47
C PHE A 249 -11.40 -1.53 5.82
N GLN A 250 -12.57 -1.79 5.23
CA GLN A 250 -12.77 -2.98 4.42
C GLN A 250 -12.13 -2.80 3.05
N LYS A 251 -11.11 -3.61 2.73
CA LYS A 251 -10.57 -3.70 1.37
C LYS A 251 -11.62 -4.36 0.48
N LYS A 252 -12.47 -3.55 -0.17
CA LYS A 252 -13.35 -4.03 -1.24
C LYS A 252 -12.51 -4.36 -2.47
N HIS A 253 -11.94 -5.57 -2.52
CA HIS A 253 -11.31 -6.12 -3.71
C HIS A 253 -12.39 -6.58 -4.69
N LEU A 254 -12.98 -5.64 -5.43
CA LEU A 254 -13.74 -6.02 -6.62
C LEU A 254 -12.79 -6.75 -7.56
N LYS A 255 -13.15 -7.98 -7.98
CA LYS A 255 -12.35 -8.75 -8.93
C LYS A 255 -12.22 -7.96 -10.22
N THR A 256 -11.12 -8.13 -10.96
CA THR A 256 -10.88 -7.35 -12.19
C THR A 256 -12.05 -7.52 -13.19
N SER A 257 -12.68 -8.69 -13.22
CA SER A 257 -13.91 -8.96 -13.96
C SER A 257 -15.08 -8.08 -13.53
N GLU A 258 -15.31 -7.94 -12.22
CA GLU A 258 -16.37 -7.10 -11.66
C GLU A 258 -16.10 -5.61 -11.91
N LYS A 259 -14.83 -5.18 -11.91
CA LYS A 259 -14.47 -3.79 -12.25
C LYS A 259 -14.72 -3.49 -13.72
N THR A 260 -14.36 -4.41 -14.61
CA THR A 260 -14.63 -4.26 -16.05
C THR A 260 -16.13 -4.30 -16.33
N ALA A 261 -16.86 -5.23 -15.70
CA ALA A 261 -18.32 -5.29 -15.79
C ALA A 261 -18.98 -4.01 -15.29
N LYS A 262 -18.52 -3.45 -14.16
CA LYS A 262 -19.05 -2.20 -13.62
C LYS A 262 -18.69 -0.98 -14.48
N LYS A 263 -17.53 -0.98 -15.13
CA LYS A 263 -17.14 0.07 -16.09
C LYS A 263 -17.99 0.00 -17.36
N ASN A 264 -18.21 -1.20 -17.89
CA ASN A 264 -19.06 -1.41 -19.06
C ASN A 264 -20.52 -1.06 -18.74
N ALA A 265 -21.04 -1.51 -17.59
CA ALA A 265 -22.38 -1.14 -17.12
C ALA A 265 -22.54 0.36 -16.83
N ALA A 266 -21.47 1.10 -16.57
CA ALA A 266 -21.51 2.56 -16.43
C ALA A 266 -21.50 3.28 -17.79
N LEU A 267 -20.87 2.68 -18.81
CA LEU A 267 -20.87 3.18 -20.19
C LEU A 267 -22.19 2.83 -20.91
N GLU A 268 -22.84 1.72 -20.53
CA GLU A 268 -24.14 1.28 -21.02
C GLU A 268 -25.33 1.98 -20.35
N ARG A 269 -25.11 2.80 -19.30
CA ARG A 269 -26.19 3.66 -18.80
C ARG A 269 -26.42 4.78 -19.82
N PRO A 270 -27.57 4.83 -20.50
CA PRO A 270 -27.90 5.96 -21.34
C PRO A 270 -27.91 7.24 -20.50
N ALA A 271 -27.50 8.35 -21.11
CA ALA A 271 -27.48 9.68 -20.51
C ALA A 271 -28.90 10.24 -20.35
N ASP A 272 -29.80 9.49 -19.73
CA ASP A 272 -31.19 9.89 -19.49
C ASP A 272 -31.26 10.68 -18.18
N ASN A 273 -30.67 11.89 -18.19
CA ASN A 273 -31.06 12.99 -17.31
C ASN A 273 -30.46 14.34 -17.76
N ALA A 274 -30.68 14.67 -19.03
CA ALA A 274 -30.64 16.06 -19.48
C ALA A 274 -31.88 16.29 -20.37
N ASN A 275 -32.77 17.17 -19.91
CA ASN A 275 -34.05 17.59 -20.50
C ASN A 275 -35.26 16.66 -20.38
N SER A 276 -36.03 16.91 -19.33
CA SER A 276 -37.46 16.69 -19.25
C SER A 276 -38.23 17.64 -20.19
N ASN A 277 -38.83 17.11 -21.24
CA ASN A 277 -40.20 17.41 -21.69
C ASN A 277 -40.44 16.81 -23.08
N LEU A 278 -41.30 15.77 -23.15
CA LEU A 278 -42.42 15.61 -24.07
C LEU A 278 -43.01 14.19 -23.91
N THR A 279 -44.34 14.14 -23.82
CA THR A 279 -45.22 13.02 -23.50
C THR A 279 -45.31 11.96 -24.62
N PRO A 280 -45.75 10.72 -24.32
CA PRO A 280 -45.61 9.56 -25.20
C PRO A 280 -46.89 9.24 -26.00
N LEU A 281 -46.74 8.60 -27.17
CA LEU A 281 -47.83 7.85 -27.82
C LEU A 281 -47.24 6.82 -28.81
N GLY A 282 -47.75 5.58 -28.75
CA GLY A 282 -47.64 4.63 -29.88
C GLY A 282 -47.01 3.28 -29.54
N ALA A 283 -47.86 2.29 -29.25
CA ALA A 283 -47.53 0.88 -29.15
C ALA A 283 -47.20 0.26 -30.53
N ALA A 284 -46.22 -0.64 -30.58
CA ALA A 284 -46.24 -1.80 -31.48
C ALA A 284 -45.23 -2.86 -31.03
N SER A 285 -45.79 -4.03 -30.74
CA SER A 285 -45.16 -5.31 -30.46
C SER A 285 -44.44 -5.88 -31.69
N THR A 286 -43.19 -6.30 -31.53
CA THR A 286 -42.58 -7.36 -32.36
C THR A 286 -41.66 -8.24 -31.51
N SER A 287 -42.04 -9.51 -31.48
CA SER A 287 -41.38 -10.73 -31.00
C SER A 287 -39.85 -10.71 -30.84
N SER A 288 -39.39 -10.97 -29.62
CA SER A 288 -38.03 -11.42 -29.32
C SER A 288 -37.96 -12.95 -29.30
N ALA A 289 -37.17 -13.53 -30.22
CA ALA A 289 -36.72 -14.92 -30.11
C ALA A 289 -35.67 -15.04 -28.98
N PRO A 290 -35.68 -16.10 -28.15
CA PRO A 290 -34.70 -16.28 -27.09
C PRO A 290 -33.36 -16.78 -27.67
N THR A 291 -32.38 -15.88 -27.75
CA THR A 291 -30.98 -16.22 -28.00
C THR A 291 -30.43 -17.04 -26.82
N PRO A 292 -29.73 -18.18 -27.05
CA PRO A 292 -29.23 -19.00 -25.96
C PRO A 292 -28.13 -18.29 -25.16
N ALA A 293 -28.13 -18.54 -23.86
CA ALA A 293 -27.20 -17.99 -22.88
C ALA A 293 -25.72 -18.13 -23.32
N PRO A 294 -24.86 -17.12 -23.09
CA PRO A 294 -23.46 -17.23 -23.46
C PRO A 294 -22.77 -18.24 -22.55
N ALA A 295 -22.41 -19.39 -23.12
CA ALA A 295 -21.50 -20.35 -22.50
C ALA A 295 -20.21 -19.64 -22.07
N ALA A 296 -19.74 -19.96 -20.87
CA ALA A 296 -18.54 -19.39 -20.28
C ALA A 296 -17.34 -19.56 -21.23
N LYS A 297 -16.82 -18.46 -21.77
CA LYS A 297 -15.58 -18.45 -22.55
C LYS A 297 -14.45 -19.03 -21.70
N GLU A 298 -13.87 -20.15 -22.15
CA GLU A 298 -12.66 -20.73 -21.57
C GLU A 298 -11.57 -19.66 -21.48
N LYS A 299 -10.90 -19.58 -20.32
CA LYS A 299 -9.85 -18.59 -20.09
C LYS A 299 -8.74 -18.79 -21.14
N PRO A 300 -8.37 -17.76 -21.93
CA PRO A 300 -7.37 -17.93 -22.98
C PRO A 300 -6.05 -18.42 -22.36
N LYS A 301 -5.51 -19.50 -22.93
CA LYS A 301 -4.22 -20.09 -22.51
C LYS A 301 -3.14 -18.99 -22.53
N LYS A 302 -2.29 -18.95 -21.49
CA LYS A 302 -1.24 -17.92 -21.34
C LYS A 302 -0.26 -18.04 -22.50
N LYS A 303 0.00 -16.92 -23.20
CA LYS A 303 1.00 -16.86 -24.28
C LYS A 303 2.38 -17.21 -23.70
N ILE A 304 2.99 -18.27 -24.21
CA ILE A 304 4.34 -18.70 -23.82
C ILE A 304 5.34 -17.70 -24.42
N TYR A 305 6.29 -17.21 -23.61
CA TYR A 305 7.30 -16.27 -24.09
C TYR A 305 8.25 -16.99 -25.03
N THR A 306 8.26 -16.58 -26.31
CA THR A 306 9.25 -16.99 -27.29
C THR A 306 10.23 -15.83 -27.48
N PRO A 307 11.56 -16.06 -27.37
CA PRO A 307 12.54 -14.99 -27.56
C PRO A 307 12.60 -14.53 -29.02
N PHE A 308 12.13 -15.36 -29.95
CA PHE A 308 12.02 -15.03 -31.36
C PHE A 308 10.71 -14.27 -31.62
N PRO A 309 10.77 -13.11 -32.32
CA PRO A 309 9.57 -12.44 -32.77
C PRO A 309 8.83 -13.30 -33.81
N PRO A 310 7.49 -13.22 -33.90
CA PRO A 310 6.78 -13.86 -34.99
C PRO A 310 7.22 -13.28 -36.34
N PRO A 311 7.17 -14.07 -37.43
CA PRO A 311 7.48 -13.55 -38.76
C PRO A 311 6.56 -12.37 -39.09
N GLN A 312 7.13 -11.35 -39.75
CA GLN A 312 6.33 -10.23 -40.24
C GLN A 312 5.35 -10.75 -41.29
N GLN A 313 4.15 -10.16 -41.34
CA GLN A 313 3.22 -10.50 -42.41
C GLN A 313 3.83 -10.02 -43.74
N PRO A 314 4.01 -10.92 -44.74
CA PRO A 314 4.61 -10.55 -46.02
C PRO A 314 3.77 -9.45 -46.69
N SER A 315 4.44 -8.52 -47.36
CA SER A 315 3.74 -7.47 -48.10
C SER A 315 2.99 -8.07 -49.31
N LYS A 316 2.05 -7.31 -49.88
CA LYS A 316 1.38 -7.73 -51.13
C LYS A 316 2.40 -7.98 -52.25
N LEU A 317 3.48 -7.20 -52.29
CA LEU A 317 4.59 -7.40 -53.22
C LEU A 317 5.30 -8.72 -52.94
N ASP A 318 5.62 -9.03 -51.68
CA ASP A 318 6.27 -10.29 -51.32
C ASP A 318 5.40 -11.51 -51.66
N LEU A 319 4.08 -11.40 -51.46
CA LEU A 319 3.12 -12.44 -51.89
C LEU A 319 3.14 -12.61 -53.43
N GLN A 320 3.23 -11.52 -54.17
CA GLN A 320 3.29 -11.54 -55.64
C GLN A 320 4.64 -12.04 -56.15
N LEU A 321 5.75 -11.71 -55.48
CA LEU A 321 7.08 -12.24 -55.78
C LEU A 321 7.15 -13.74 -55.47
N ALA A 322 6.61 -14.18 -54.33
CA ALA A 322 6.57 -15.59 -53.92
C ALA A 322 5.67 -16.46 -54.79
N SER A 323 4.52 -15.93 -55.24
CA SER A 323 3.62 -16.61 -56.19
C SER A 323 4.12 -16.59 -57.64
N GLY A 324 5.18 -15.80 -57.94
CA GLY A 324 5.69 -15.59 -59.30
C GLY A 324 4.78 -14.71 -60.17
N GLU A 325 3.60 -14.31 -59.68
CA GLU A 325 2.65 -13.44 -60.37
C GLU A 325 3.23 -12.05 -60.61
N TYR A 326 4.21 -11.61 -59.82
CA TYR A 326 4.87 -10.31 -60.02
C TYR A 326 5.59 -10.22 -61.38
N PHE A 327 6.17 -11.33 -61.85
CA PHE A 327 6.99 -11.36 -63.07
C PHE A 327 6.16 -11.50 -64.36
N LEU A 328 4.89 -11.93 -64.25
CA LEU A 328 4.01 -12.11 -65.41
C LEU A 328 3.54 -10.76 -65.97
N LYS A 329 3.58 -10.62 -67.30
CA LYS A 329 3.02 -9.43 -67.96
C LYS A 329 1.49 -9.42 -67.85
N PRO A 330 0.82 -8.25 -67.87
CA PRO A 330 -0.65 -8.17 -67.79
C PRO A 330 -1.37 -9.06 -68.82
N LYS A 331 -0.86 -9.15 -70.05
CA LYS A 331 -1.42 -10.03 -71.10
C LYS A 331 -1.31 -11.52 -70.76
N GLU A 332 -0.21 -11.93 -70.14
CA GLU A 332 0.02 -13.34 -69.74
C GLU A 332 -0.89 -13.72 -68.57
N LYS A 333 -1.10 -12.80 -67.62
CA LYS A 333 -2.07 -12.97 -66.52
C LYS A 333 -3.48 -13.19 -67.04
N GLU A 334 -3.93 -12.36 -68.00
CA GLU A 334 -5.24 -12.51 -68.62
C GLU A 334 -5.41 -13.84 -69.37
N GLN A 335 -4.36 -14.33 -70.04
CA GLN A 335 -4.40 -15.62 -70.72
C GLN A 335 -4.51 -16.78 -69.73
N ILE A 336 -3.77 -16.72 -68.62
CA ILE A 336 -3.85 -17.71 -67.55
C ILE A 336 -5.23 -17.68 -66.88
N GLU A 337 -5.79 -16.50 -66.64
CA GLU A 337 -7.15 -16.38 -66.10
C GLU A 337 -8.23 -16.93 -67.05
N LYS A 338 -8.10 -16.67 -68.36
CA LYS A 338 -9.01 -17.21 -69.37
C LYS A 338 -8.92 -18.74 -69.45
N ARG A 339 -7.71 -19.31 -69.37
CA ARG A 339 -7.51 -20.77 -69.30
C ARG A 339 -8.15 -21.35 -68.04
N LYS A 340 -7.89 -20.78 -66.86
CA LYS A 340 -8.52 -21.20 -65.60
C LYS A 340 -10.05 -21.13 -65.64
N LYS A 341 -10.62 -20.11 -66.30
CA LYS A 341 -12.08 -19.99 -66.50
C LYS A 341 -12.61 -21.08 -67.42
N LEU A 342 -11.89 -21.40 -68.50
CA LEU A 342 -12.27 -22.43 -69.45
C LEU A 342 -12.18 -23.84 -68.83
N GLU A 343 -11.13 -24.12 -68.07
CA GLU A 343 -10.98 -25.36 -67.30
C GLU A 343 -12.14 -25.53 -66.30
N LYS A 344 -12.45 -24.49 -65.51
CA LYS A 344 -13.61 -24.53 -64.60
C LYS A 344 -14.94 -24.73 -65.33
N GLN A 345 -15.10 -24.15 -66.52
CA GLN A 345 -16.30 -24.36 -67.33
C GLN A 345 -16.38 -25.82 -67.82
N GLN A 346 -15.25 -26.41 -68.19
CA GLN A 346 -15.16 -27.82 -68.58
C GLN A 346 -15.49 -28.72 -67.39
N GLU A 347 -14.88 -28.51 -66.22
CA GLU A 347 -15.18 -29.25 -64.99
C GLU A 347 -16.67 -29.18 -64.64
N VAL A 348 -17.27 -27.99 -64.61
CA VAL A 348 -18.72 -27.84 -64.33
C VAL A 348 -19.58 -28.50 -65.41
N SER A 349 -19.13 -28.49 -66.67
CA SER A 349 -19.84 -29.18 -67.75
C SER A 349 -19.76 -30.70 -67.60
N GLU A 350 -18.61 -31.22 -67.16
CA GLU A 350 -18.39 -32.63 -66.89
C GLU A 350 -19.19 -33.08 -65.66
N GLU A 351 -19.15 -32.33 -64.56
CA GLU A 351 -20.00 -32.56 -63.39
C GLU A 351 -21.48 -32.60 -63.76
N LYS A 352 -21.95 -31.66 -64.60
CA LYS A 352 -23.34 -31.65 -65.08
C LYS A 352 -23.64 -32.82 -66.02
N ARG A 353 -22.66 -33.29 -66.80
CA ARG A 353 -22.82 -34.47 -67.64
C ARG A 353 -22.90 -35.73 -66.80
N VAL A 354 -22.02 -35.89 -65.81
CA VAL A 354 -22.05 -37.01 -64.85
C VAL A 354 -23.38 -37.01 -64.09
N GLN A 355 -23.83 -35.86 -63.57
CA GLN A 355 -25.14 -35.75 -62.91
C GLN A 355 -26.32 -36.12 -63.83
N ARG A 356 -26.24 -35.79 -65.12
CA ARG A 356 -27.26 -36.18 -66.11
C ARG A 356 -27.20 -37.66 -66.47
N GLU A 357 -26.01 -38.23 -66.59
CA GLU A 357 -25.77 -39.66 -66.83
C GLU A 357 -26.25 -40.50 -65.63
N GLU A 358 -25.96 -40.05 -64.41
CA GLU A 358 -26.49 -40.62 -63.16
C GLU A 358 -28.02 -40.55 -63.11
N ALA A 359 -28.64 -39.46 -63.57
CA ALA A 359 -30.10 -39.34 -63.64
C ALA A 359 -30.76 -40.22 -64.73
N PHE A 360 -29.99 -40.70 -65.71
CA PHE A 360 -30.49 -41.55 -66.81
C PHE A 360 -30.33 -43.05 -66.54
N ILE A 361 -29.58 -43.42 -65.50
CA ILE A 361 -29.51 -44.79 -64.99
C ILE A 361 -30.74 -44.98 -64.10
N ALA A 362 -31.60 -45.93 -64.46
CA ALA A 362 -32.75 -46.27 -63.65
C ALA A 362 -32.27 -46.65 -62.23
N PRO A 363 -32.81 -46.04 -61.16
CA PRO A 363 -32.52 -46.46 -59.80
C PRO A 363 -32.78 -47.96 -59.66
N GLU A 364 -31.87 -48.71 -59.06
CA GLU A 364 -32.07 -50.15 -58.86
C GLU A 364 -33.36 -50.39 -58.04
N GLU A 365 -34.39 -50.94 -58.70
CA GLU A 365 -35.62 -51.36 -58.04
C GLU A 365 -35.34 -52.55 -57.14
N LYS A 366 -35.44 -52.35 -55.82
CA LYS A 366 -35.57 -53.46 -54.88
C LYS A 366 -36.95 -54.09 -55.12
N LYS A 367 -36.97 -55.27 -55.74
CA LYS A 367 -38.18 -56.11 -55.84
C LYS A 367 -38.75 -56.29 -54.43
N GLU A 368 -40.01 -55.90 -54.24
CA GLU A 368 -40.70 -56.11 -52.97
C GLU A 368 -40.74 -57.60 -52.64
N ASP A 369 -40.28 -57.97 -51.45
CA ASP A 369 -40.36 -59.34 -50.90
C ASP A 369 -41.78 -59.91 -51.16
N ALA A 370 -41.85 -61.07 -51.83
CA ALA A 370 -43.12 -61.71 -52.18
C ALA A 370 -44.03 -61.87 -50.94
N VAL A 371 -45.35 -61.82 -51.14
CA VAL A 371 -46.36 -61.90 -50.07
C VAL A 371 -46.12 -63.09 -49.12
N GLU A 372 -45.53 -64.19 -49.61
CA GLU A 372 -45.11 -65.35 -48.83
C GLU A 372 -43.99 -65.05 -47.82
N GLU A 373 -43.00 -64.24 -48.17
CA GLU A 373 -41.91 -63.83 -47.29
C GLU A 373 -42.40 -62.90 -46.17
N ARG A 374 -43.36 -62.01 -46.49
CA ARG A 374 -44.06 -61.17 -45.50
C ARG A 374 -44.91 -62.02 -44.54
N ARG A 375 -45.52 -63.10 -45.03
CA ARG A 375 -46.33 -64.03 -44.22
C ARG A 375 -45.45 -64.91 -43.33
N GLN A 376 -44.26 -65.31 -43.81
CA GLN A 376 -43.25 -66.00 -43.00
C GLN A 376 -42.64 -65.07 -41.93
N LYS A 377 -42.33 -63.81 -42.25
CA LYS A 377 -41.89 -62.80 -41.26
C LYS A 377 -42.95 -62.55 -40.18
N ARG A 378 -44.24 -62.47 -40.54
CA ARG A 378 -45.35 -62.38 -39.56
C ARG A 378 -45.53 -63.65 -38.72
N ARG A 379 -45.35 -64.84 -39.30
CA ARG A 379 -45.39 -66.12 -38.55
C ARG A 379 -44.21 -66.27 -37.59
N LYS A 380 -43.01 -65.86 -37.99
CA LYS A 380 -41.82 -65.81 -37.10
C LYS A 380 -42.04 -64.83 -35.95
N ALA A 381 -42.51 -63.61 -36.24
CA ALA A 381 -42.79 -62.62 -35.21
C ALA A 381 -43.91 -63.05 -34.23
N ALA A 382 -44.90 -63.84 -34.69
CA ALA A 382 -45.95 -64.38 -33.82
C ALA A 382 -45.50 -65.59 -32.98
N ALA A 383 -44.51 -66.35 -33.46
CA ALA A 383 -43.89 -67.46 -32.71
C ALA A 383 -42.81 -67.00 -31.73
N GLU A 384 -42.33 -65.76 -31.84
CA GLU A 384 -41.36 -65.14 -30.94
C GLU A 384 -42.03 -64.37 -29.78
N PHE A 385 -43.36 -64.31 -29.77
CA PHE A 385 -44.18 -63.64 -28.74
C PHE A 385 -45.08 -64.62 -27.94
N MET A 386 -44.98 -65.92 -28.19
CA MET A 386 -45.39 -67.01 -27.27
C MET A 386 -44.13 -67.73 -26.81
#